data_AF-A0A7Y4NQY9-F1
#
_entry.id   AF-A0A7Y4NQY9-F1
#
_cell.length_a   1.000
_cell.length_b   1.000
_cell.length_c   1.000
_cell.angle_alpha   90.00
_cell.angle_beta   90.00
_cell.angle_gamma   90.00
#
_symmetry.space_group_name_H-M   'P 1'
#
loop_
_entity.id
_entity.type
_entity.pdbx_description
1 polymer ?
#
loop_
_entity_poly.entity_id
_entity_poly.type
_entity_poly.pdbx_seq_one_letter_code
_entity_poly.pdbx_strand_id
1 'polypeptide(L)'
;MCVPQCNGKTCGSDGCGGVCGTCPANATCSAAGDSCACAPGYVPNQARTGCVRVGGACEGVSQYGYCSGDTWVRCDAQEGIVTMECGPGRCKRLDSAGNGACTCGSIDANGVCATASGASAATPRVHFTCAPSAGVLIASNCTVETGSSAGFCSTFVTSFGHQTTCFCGTCSIPGRDNQCGSLCSNPAQCQYSASGNFHTCGF
;
A
#
# COMPACT_ATOMS: atom_id res chain seq x y z
N MET A 1 -24.45 -12.55 46.15
CA MET A 1 -24.58 -13.10 44.79
C MET A 1 -24.07 -12.06 43.82
N CYS A 2 -23.10 -12.40 42.96
CA CYS A 2 -22.61 -11.50 41.91
C CYS A 2 -23.27 -11.89 40.59
N VAL A 3 -23.71 -10.89 39.79
CA VAL A 3 -24.38 -11.12 38.50
C VAL A 3 -23.44 -10.69 37.37
N PRO A 4 -22.95 -11.60 36.52
CA PRO A 4 -22.05 -11.29 35.41
C PRO A 4 -22.62 -10.22 34.47
N GLN A 5 -21.80 -9.21 34.14
CA GLN A 5 -22.15 -8.08 33.29
C GLN A 5 -21.47 -8.20 31.91
N CYS A 6 -21.93 -9.16 31.11
CA CYS A 6 -21.44 -9.41 29.75
C CYS A 6 -22.28 -8.77 28.64
N ASN A 7 -23.43 -8.17 28.97
CA ASN A 7 -24.30 -7.61 27.95
C ASN A 7 -23.59 -6.43 27.25
N GLY A 8 -23.49 -6.50 25.92
CA GLY A 8 -22.77 -5.51 25.12
C GLY A 8 -21.24 -5.63 25.12
N LYS A 9 -20.66 -6.67 25.75
CA LYS A 9 -19.22 -6.93 25.74
C LYS A 9 -18.85 -8.03 24.76
N THR A 10 -17.82 -7.78 23.96
CA THR A 10 -17.22 -8.79 23.06
C THR A 10 -16.11 -9.58 23.76
N CYS A 11 -15.43 -8.95 24.72
CA CYS A 11 -14.29 -9.51 25.45
C CYS A 11 -14.14 -8.83 26.84
N GLY A 12 -13.34 -9.37 27.75
CA GLY A 12 -12.93 -8.67 28.99
C GLY A 12 -13.68 -9.12 30.26
N SER A 13 -13.51 -8.41 31.38
CA SER A 13 -14.03 -8.88 32.69
C SER A 13 -15.57 -8.81 32.78
N ASP A 14 -16.17 -9.78 33.48
CA ASP A 14 -17.63 -9.82 33.73
C ASP A 14 -18.07 -9.04 34.99
N GLY A 15 -17.11 -8.43 35.71
CA GLY A 15 -17.36 -7.71 36.97
C GLY A 15 -17.57 -8.60 38.20
N CYS A 16 -17.55 -9.92 38.05
CA CYS A 16 -17.76 -10.93 39.09
C CYS A 16 -16.56 -11.89 39.27
N GLY A 17 -15.43 -11.59 38.62
CA GLY A 17 -14.22 -12.41 38.65
C GLY A 17 -14.08 -13.38 37.48
N GLY A 18 -15.07 -13.42 36.58
CA GLY A 18 -15.03 -14.13 35.31
C GLY A 18 -14.72 -13.23 34.11
N VAL A 19 -14.82 -13.79 32.91
CA VAL A 19 -14.58 -13.09 31.64
C VAL A 19 -15.73 -13.30 30.66
N CYS A 20 -16.07 -12.26 29.92
CA CYS A 20 -17.01 -12.26 28.82
C CYS A 20 -16.22 -12.45 27.52
N GLY A 21 -16.44 -13.53 26.78
CA GLY A 21 -15.85 -13.73 25.44
C GLY A 21 -14.32 -13.74 25.36
N THR A 22 -13.80 -13.86 24.13
CA THR A 22 -12.36 -13.81 23.82
C THR A 22 -12.15 -13.16 22.45
N CYS A 23 -11.07 -12.38 22.30
CA CYS A 23 -10.71 -11.82 21.01
C CYS A 23 -10.09 -12.87 20.06
N PRO A 24 -10.22 -12.70 18.73
CA PRO A 24 -9.53 -13.54 17.76
C PRO A 24 -8.00 -13.41 17.93
N ALA A 25 -7.26 -14.34 17.32
CA ALA A 25 -5.80 -14.33 17.37
C ALA A 25 -5.24 -12.98 16.92
N ASN A 26 -4.19 -12.51 17.63
CA ASN A 26 -3.53 -11.22 17.41
C ASN A 26 -4.41 -9.98 17.62
N ALA A 27 -5.54 -10.12 18.31
CA ALA A 27 -6.35 -9.01 18.79
C ALA A 27 -6.34 -8.93 20.32
N THR A 28 -6.39 -7.71 20.82
CA THR A 28 -6.52 -7.39 22.24
C THR A 28 -7.89 -6.79 22.51
N CYS A 29 -8.42 -7.10 23.68
CA CYS A 29 -9.66 -6.50 24.12
C CYS A 29 -9.46 -5.00 24.40
N SER A 30 -10.42 -4.18 23.97
CA SER A 30 -10.46 -2.77 24.36
C SER A 30 -10.53 -2.66 25.89
N ALA A 31 -10.03 -1.55 26.45
CA ALA A 31 -10.13 -1.32 27.90
C ALA A 31 -11.59 -1.29 28.40
N ALA A 32 -12.54 -0.97 27.52
CA ALA A 32 -13.97 -0.97 27.84
C ALA A 32 -14.63 -2.36 27.77
N GLY A 33 -13.98 -3.35 27.15
CA GLY A 33 -14.54 -4.70 26.97
C GLY A 33 -15.60 -4.81 25.87
N ASP A 34 -15.88 -3.73 25.16
CA ASP A 34 -16.92 -3.66 24.14
C ASP A 34 -16.47 -4.22 22.78
N SER A 35 -15.18 -4.15 22.47
CA SER A 35 -14.64 -4.44 21.14
C SER A 35 -13.25 -5.08 21.19
N CYS A 36 -12.91 -5.80 20.12
CA CYS A 36 -11.56 -6.31 19.88
C CYS A 36 -10.85 -5.40 18.88
N ALA A 37 -9.64 -4.98 19.21
CA ALA A 37 -8.76 -4.25 18.31
C ALA A 37 -7.52 -5.11 18.02
N CYS A 38 -6.99 -5.04 16.80
CA CYS A 38 -5.75 -5.73 16.48
C CYS A 38 -4.61 -5.21 17.36
N ALA A 39 -3.73 -6.11 17.80
CA ALA A 39 -2.55 -5.76 18.58
C ALA A 39 -1.63 -4.83 17.76
N PRO A 40 -0.75 -4.04 18.41
CA PRO A 40 0.22 -3.21 17.69
C PRO A 40 1.02 -4.00 16.64
N GLY A 41 1.10 -3.47 15.42
CA GLY A 41 1.73 -4.14 14.28
C GLY A 41 0.82 -5.12 13.52
N TYR A 42 -0.46 -5.22 13.91
CA TYR A 42 -1.48 -5.95 13.19
C TYR A 42 -2.61 -5.04 12.74
N VAL A 43 -3.24 -5.38 11.63
CA VAL A 43 -4.44 -4.74 11.09
C VAL A 43 -5.50 -5.79 10.79
N PRO A 44 -6.79 -5.43 10.69
CA PRO A 44 -7.81 -6.40 10.31
C PRO A 44 -7.48 -7.08 8.97
N ASN A 45 -8.05 -8.25 8.70
CA ASN A 45 -8.09 -8.78 7.34
C ASN A 45 -9.26 -8.16 6.56
N GLN A 46 -9.31 -8.36 5.25
CA GLN A 46 -10.38 -7.79 4.41
C GLN A 46 -11.78 -8.28 4.80
N ALA A 47 -11.89 -9.50 5.34
CA ALA A 47 -13.13 -10.08 5.85
C ALA A 47 -13.54 -9.55 7.24
N ARG A 48 -12.68 -8.81 7.94
CA ARG A 48 -12.84 -8.37 9.33
C ARG A 48 -13.12 -9.50 10.32
N THR A 49 -12.61 -10.70 10.04
CA THR A 49 -12.75 -11.89 10.89
C THR A 49 -11.52 -12.18 11.73
N GLY A 50 -10.41 -11.50 11.46
CA GLY A 50 -9.14 -11.69 12.16
C GLY A 50 -8.16 -10.57 11.88
N CYS A 51 -6.95 -10.70 12.41
CA CYS A 51 -5.87 -9.71 12.32
C CYS A 51 -4.66 -10.29 11.59
N VAL A 52 -4.09 -9.51 10.68
CA VAL A 52 -2.93 -9.86 9.85
C VAL A 52 -1.77 -8.95 10.22
N ARG A 53 -0.55 -9.49 10.17
CA ARG A 53 0.66 -8.79 10.58
C ARG A 53 1.13 -7.84 9.47
N VAL A 54 1.40 -6.58 9.80
CA VAL A 54 2.08 -5.65 8.89
C VAL A 54 3.50 -6.15 8.61
N GLY A 55 3.90 -6.15 7.34
CA GLY A 55 5.10 -6.79 6.81
C GLY A 55 5.04 -8.33 6.80
N GLY A 56 3.90 -8.93 7.12
CA GLY A 56 3.66 -10.37 7.05
C GLY A 56 3.17 -10.82 5.67
N ALA A 57 2.90 -12.12 5.54
CA ALA A 57 2.34 -12.70 4.32
C ALA A 57 0.95 -12.11 4.01
N CYS A 58 0.56 -12.15 2.72
CA CYS A 58 -0.68 -11.59 2.21
C CYS A 58 -1.94 -12.43 2.52
N GLU A 59 -2.11 -12.81 3.78
CA GLU A 59 -3.19 -13.66 4.22
C GLU A 59 -4.52 -12.89 4.26
N GLY A 60 -5.41 -13.14 3.30
CA GLY A 60 -6.74 -12.54 3.30
C GLY A 60 -6.77 -11.03 3.01
N VAL A 61 -5.74 -10.52 2.33
CA VAL A 61 -5.67 -9.15 1.80
C VAL A 61 -5.26 -9.21 0.34
N SER A 62 -6.07 -8.63 -0.55
CA SER A 62 -5.78 -8.60 -1.98
C SER A 62 -4.66 -7.61 -2.34
N GLN A 63 -4.07 -7.77 -3.52
CA GLN A 63 -3.12 -6.79 -4.08
C GLN A 63 -3.76 -5.41 -4.33
N TYR A 64 -5.08 -5.38 -4.57
CA TYR A 64 -5.86 -4.15 -4.72
C TYR A 64 -6.09 -3.45 -3.39
N GLY A 65 -5.94 -4.20 -2.28
CA GLY A 65 -6.10 -3.71 -0.93
C GLY A 65 -7.53 -3.36 -0.56
N TYR A 66 -7.72 -2.92 0.67
CA TYR A 66 -9.00 -2.55 1.23
C TYR A 66 -8.83 -1.39 2.24
N CYS A 67 -9.94 -0.77 2.61
CA CYS A 67 -9.94 0.33 3.58
C CYS A 67 -10.27 -0.18 4.99
N SER A 68 -9.34 0.05 5.92
CA SER A 68 -9.53 -0.08 7.36
C SER A 68 -9.60 1.31 7.98
N GLY A 69 -10.81 1.90 8.02
CA GLY A 69 -10.95 3.32 8.34
C GLY A 69 -10.32 4.17 7.24
N ASP A 70 -9.39 5.05 7.62
CA ASP A 70 -8.63 5.91 6.71
C ASP A 70 -7.28 5.33 6.28
N THR A 71 -6.97 4.12 6.74
CA THR A 71 -5.78 3.38 6.34
C THR A 71 -6.10 2.47 5.16
N TRP A 72 -5.37 2.64 4.06
CA TRP A 72 -5.37 1.68 2.96
C TRP A 72 -4.40 0.55 3.28
N VAL A 73 -4.94 -0.66 3.43
CA VAL A 73 -4.19 -1.88 3.68
C VAL A 73 -4.11 -2.66 2.39
N ARG A 74 -2.91 -2.98 1.91
CA ARG A 74 -2.71 -3.71 0.65
C ARG A 74 -1.63 -4.78 0.78
N CYS A 75 -1.74 -5.80 -0.05
CA CYS A 75 -0.67 -6.77 -0.24
C CYS A 75 0.30 -6.25 -1.31
N ASP A 76 1.54 -6.02 -0.93
CA ASP A 76 2.66 -5.86 -1.87
C ASP A 76 3.37 -7.22 -2.05
N ALA A 77 3.71 -7.55 -3.29
CA ALA A 77 4.34 -8.84 -3.61
C ALA A 77 5.72 -9.03 -2.97
N GLN A 78 6.43 -7.95 -2.64
CA GLN A 78 7.78 -7.99 -2.08
C GLN A 78 7.77 -7.70 -0.57
N GLU A 79 6.98 -6.72 -0.14
CA GLU A 79 6.95 -6.27 1.25
C GLU A 79 5.84 -6.95 2.09
N GLY A 80 4.96 -7.72 1.46
CA GLY A 80 3.83 -8.35 2.12
C GLY A 80 2.74 -7.35 2.46
N ILE A 81 2.10 -7.48 3.63
CA ILE A 81 1.07 -6.53 4.06
C ILE A 81 1.68 -5.16 4.35
N VAL A 82 1.26 -4.15 3.61
CA VAL A 82 1.66 -2.76 3.83
C VAL A 82 0.44 -1.89 4.06
N THR A 83 0.65 -0.80 4.80
CA THR A 83 -0.40 0.14 5.18
C THR A 83 0.01 1.55 4.78
N MET A 84 -0.94 2.32 4.27
CA MET A 84 -0.75 3.72 3.93
C MET A 84 -1.89 4.54 4.50
N GLU A 85 -1.55 5.62 5.20
CA GLU A 85 -2.54 6.57 5.71
C GLU A 85 -3.02 7.47 4.58
N CYS A 86 -4.32 7.39 4.25
CA CYS A 86 -4.91 8.25 3.22
C CYS A 86 -5.22 9.66 3.75
N GLY A 87 -5.40 9.78 5.07
CA GLY A 87 -5.97 10.94 5.73
C GLY A 87 -7.50 10.86 5.89
N PRO A 88 -8.09 11.78 6.68
CA PRO A 88 -9.47 11.66 7.13
C PRO A 88 -10.51 11.61 6.01
N GLY A 89 -11.30 10.54 5.96
CA GLY A 89 -12.33 10.30 4.95
C GLY A 89 -11.80 9.99 3.55
N ARG A 90 -10.50 9.69 3.41
CA ARG A 90 -9.84 9.58 2.09
C ARG A 90 -9.59 8.15 1.64
N CYS A 91 -9.97 7.13 2.40
CA CYS A 91 -9.98 5.75 1.90
C CYS A 91 -11.39 5.35 1.42
N LYS A 92 -11.52 4.96 0.16
CA LYS A 92 -12.80 4.65 -0.49
C LYS A 92 -12.90 3.17 -0.86
N ARG A 93 -14.03 2.53 -0.53
CA ARG A 93 -14.40 1.20 -1.04
C ARG A 93 -14.77 1.29 -2.52
N LEU A 94 -14.18 0.42 -3.33
CA LEU A 94 -14.29 0.41 -4.79
C LEU A 94 -15.33 -0.57 -5.30
N ASP A 95 -15.52 -1.72 -4.63
CA ASP A 95 -16.40 -2.77 -5.12
C ASP A 95 -17.06 -3.60 -4.01
N SER A 96 -17.93 -4.53 -4.44
CA SER A 96 -18.62 -5.49 -3.57
C SER A 96 -17.67 -6.53 -2.96
N ALA A 97 -16.55 -6.85 -3.61
CA ALA A 97 -15.50 -7.72 -3.07
C ALA A 97 -14.77 -7.10 -1.86
N GLY A 98 -15.01 -5.82 -1.58
CA GLY A 98 -14.45 -5.13 -0.43
C GLY A 98 -13.11 -4.48 -0.73
N ASN A 99 -12.70 -4.43 -2.01
CA ASN A 99 -11.49 -3.72 -2.38
C ASN A 99 -11.70 -2.22 -2.13
N GLY A 100 -10.62 -1.54 -1.81
CA GLY A 100 -10.63 -0.13 -1.46
C GLY A 100 -9.25 0.47 -1.66
N ALA A 101 -9.19 1.78 -1.87
CA ALA A 101 -7.95 2.50 -2.06
C ALA A 101 -8.06 3.93 -1.55
N CYS A 102 -6.91 4.57 -1.33
CA CYS A 102 -6.88 5.99 -1.07
C CYS A 102 -7.40 6.79 -2.26
N THR A 103 -8.07 7.91 -2.00
CA THR A 103 -8.53 8.86 -3.03
C THR A 103 -7.37 9.63 -3.62
N CYS A 104 -7.54 10.14 -4.84
CA CYS A 104 -6.54 11.02 -5.45
C CYS A 104 -6.21 12.21 -4.54
N GLY A 105 -4.94 12.60 -4.53
CA GLY A 105 -4.39 13.66 -3.67
C GLY A 105 -4.07 13.19 -2.25
N SER A 106 -4.27 11.91 -1.90
CA SER A 106 -3.72 11.35 -0.64
C SER A 106 -2.19 11.35 -0.69
N ILE A 107 -1.66 11.33 -1.90
CA ILE A 107 -0.29 11.69 -2.24
C ILE A 107 -0.38 12.84 -3.26
N ASP A 108 0.51 13.82 -3.14
CA ASP A 108 0.53 15.09 -3.85
C ASP A 108 1.18 15.02 -5.25
N ALA A 109 0.84 14.05 -6.11
CA ALA A 109 1.11 14.19 -7.56
C ALA A 109 0.28 13.25 -8.45
N ASN A 110 0.25 13.56 -9.76
CA ASN A 110 -0.27 12.70 -10.84
C ASN A 110 0.61 11.46 -11.12
N GLY A 111 1.50 11.11 -10.19
CA GLY A 111 2.61 10.18 -10.39
C GLY A 111 3.68 10.41 -9.32
N VAL A 112 3.76 9.53 -8.31
CA VAL A 112 4.79 9.62 -7.26
C VAL A 112 5.51 8.28 -7.13
N CYS A 113 6.83 8.36 -7.06
CA CYS A 113 7.66 7.23 -6.72
C CYS A 113 7.83 7.14 -5.20
N ALA A 114 7.40 6.04 -4.61
CA ALA A 114 7.49 5.82 -3.17
C ALA A 114 7.75 4.33 -2.81
N THR A 115 7.93 4.08 -1.51
CA THR A 115 7.91 2.74 -0.90
C THR A 115 6.51 2.13 -0.99
N ALA A 116 6.37 0.85 -0.63
CA ALA A 116 5.07 0.23 -0.67
C ALA A 116 4.06 0.84 0.33
N SER A 117 4.52 1.47 1.40
CA SER A 117 3.69 2.25 2.34
C SER A 117 3.45 3.70 1.93
N GLY A 118 3.90 4.13 0.75
CA GLY A 118 3.74 5.51 0.26
C GLY A 118 4.76 6.52 0.81
N ALA A 119 5.73 6.08 1.60
CA ALA A 119 6.81 6.94 2.10
C ALA A 119 7.93 7.12 1.05
N SER A 120 8.61 8.27 1.05
CA SER A 120 9.76 8.52 0.18
C SER A 120 10.92 7.54 0.46
N ALA A 121 11.60 7.09 -0.61
CA ALA A 121 12.79 6.26 -0.52
C ALA A 121 13.79 6.60 -1.63
N ALA A 122 15.05 6.19 -1.44
CA ALA A 122 16.13 6.43 -2.40
C ALA A 122 15.93 5.65 -3.72
N THR A 123 15.44 4.41 -3.66
CA THR A 123 15.11 3.57 -4.82
C THR A 123 13.70 3.02 -4.68
N PRO A 124 12.68 3.86 -4.86
CA PRO A 124 11.28 3.48 -4.67
C PRO A 124 10.90 2.41 -5.70
N ARG A 125 10.15 1.39 -5.28
CA ARG A 125 9.70 0.30 -6.16
C ARG A 125 8.25 0.42 -6.58
N VAL A 126 7.53 1.40 -6.05
CA VAL A 126 6.12 1.58 -6.31
C VAL A 126 5.89 2.92 -6.98
N HIS A 127 5.17 2.87 -8.09
CA HIS A 127 4.64 4.05 -8.77
C HIS A 127 3.18 4.24 -8.37
N PHE A 128 2.87 5.36 -7.72
CA PHE A 128 1.51 5.76 -7.40
C PHE A 128 0.99 6.72 -8.45
N THR A 129 -0.14 6.42 -9.06
CA THR A 129 -0.81 7.32 -10.02
C THR A 129 -2.27 7.54 -9.62
N CYS A 130 -2.79 8.74 -9.86
CA CYS A 130 -4.23 8.96 -9.76
C CYS A 130 -4.93 8.36 -10.99
N ALA A 131 -6.00 7.58 -10.78
CA ALA A 131 -6.96 7.23 -11.82
C ALA A 131 -8.10 8.25 -11.81
N PRO A 132 -8.12 9.24 -12.74
CA PRO A 132 -9.08 10.33 -12.66
C PRO A 132 -10.54 9.87 -12.82
N SER A 133 -10.76 8.82 -13.62
CA SER A 133 -12.10 8.23 -13.83
C SER A 133 -12.68 7.60 -12.56
N ALA A 134 -11.84 7.05 -11.68
CA ALA A 134 -12.25 6.40 -10.44
C ALA A 134 -12.06 7.28 -9.20
N GLY A 135 -11.25 8.35 -9.31
CA GLY A 135 -10.91 9.25 -8.21
C GLY A 135 -10.03 8.62 -7.13
N VAL A 136 -9.30 7.55 -7.45
CA VAL A 136 -8.46 6.80 -6.50
C VAL A 136 -7.03 6.63 -6.96
N LEU A 137 -6.13 6.41 -6.01
CA LEU A 137 -4.74 6.07 -6.27
C LEU A 137 -4.63 4.60 -6.71
N ILE A 138 -3.83 4.39 -7.74
CA ILE A 138 -3.34 3.09 -8.19
C ILE A 138 -1.90 2.98 -7.72
N ALA A 139 -1.53 1.82 -7.16
CA ALA A 139 -0.16 1.47 -6.84
C ALA A 139 0.32 0.39 -7.81
N SER A 140 1.36 0.69 -8.58
CA SER A 140 2.02 -0.29 -9.45
C SER A 140 3.36 -0.70 -8.87
N ASN A 141 3.55 -1.99 -8.64
CA ASN A 141 4.85 -2.52 -8.23
C ASN A 141 5.73 -2.68 -9.48
N CYS A 142 6.77 -1.85 -9.59
CA CYS A 142 7.59 -1.78 -10.79
C CYS A 142 8.35 -3.07 -11.09
N THR A 143 8.65 -3.91 -10.09
CA THR A 143 9.28 -5.22 -10.34
C THR A 143 8.31 -6.20 -11.01
N VAL A 144 7.04 -6.15 -10.61
CA VAL A 144 5.98 -6.98 -11.20
C VAL A 144 5.58 -6.43 -12.57
N GLU A 145 5.37 -5.13 -12.68
CA GLU A 145 4.94 -4.46 -13.92
C GLU A 145 5.95 -4.65 -15.05
N THR A 146 7.25 -4.56 -14.74
CA THR A 146 8.32 -4.72 -15.73
C THR A 146 8.79 -6.16 -15.90
N GLY A 147 8.41 -7.07 -15.00
CA GLY A 147 8.99 -8.42 -14.93
C GLY A 147 10.48 -8.45 -14.58
N SER A 148 11.08 -7.31 -14.20
CA SER A 148 12.50 -7.20 -13.87
C SER A 148 12.72 -7.15 -12.36
N SER A 149 13.63 -7.98 -11.86
CA SER A 149 14.08 -7.90 -10.46
C SER A 149 14.80 -6.58 -10.13
N ALA A 150 15.33 -5.91 -11.15
CA ALA A 150 15.93 -4.59 -11.05
C ALA A 150 14.91 -3.45 -11.22
N GLY A 151 13.61 -3.75 -11.31
CA GLY A 151 12.58 -2.75 -11.54
C GLY A 151 12.43 -1.74 -10.38
N PHE A 152 12.34 -0.45 -10.70
CA PHE A 152 12.16 0.65 -9.76
C PHE A 152 11.39 1.81 -10.39
N CYS A 153 10.80 2.67 -9.58
CA CYS A 153 10.15 3.90 -10.03
C CYS A 153 11.17 5.04 -10.09
N SER A 154 11.19 5.78 -11.19
CA SER A 154 12.04 6.95 -11.34
C SER A 154 11.39 7.99 -12.24
N THR A 155 11.95 9.19 -12.24
CA THR A 155 11.54 10.28 -13.12
C THR A 155 12.37 10.29 -14.40
N PHE A 156 11.75 10.48 -15.56
CA PHE A 156 12.42 10.85 -16.79
C PHE A 156 12.22 12.35 -17.04
N VAL A 157 13.32 13.09 -17.20
CA VAL A 157 13.31 14.53 -17.45
C VAL A 157 13.67 14.81 -18.90
N THR A 158 12.81 15.59 -19.55
CA THR A 158 12.97 16.04 -20.93
C THR A 158 12.86 17.56 -21.01
N SER A 159 13.17 18.14 -22.17
CA SER A 159 12.92 19.55 -22.46
C SER A 159 11.43 19.94 -22.39
N PHE A 160 10.52 18.97 -22.51
CA PHE A 160 9.07 19.18 -22.47
C PHE A 160 8.46 18.94 -21.09
N GLY A 161 9.25 18.52 -20.09
CA GLY A 161 8.79 18.25 -18.74
C GLY A 161 9.32 16.95 -18.16
N HIS A 162 8.74 16.54 -17.03
CA HIS A 162 9.10 15.32 -16.31
C HIS A 162 7.95 14.32 -16.30
N GLN A 163 8.27 13.03 -16.33
CA GLN A 163 7.32 11.94 -16.23
C GLN A 163 7.86 10.88 -15.28
N THR A 164 7.10 10.52 -14.25
CA THR A 164 7.42 9.37 -13.38
C THR A 164 6.86 8.10 -13.98
N THR A 165 7.66 7.03 -13.97
CA THR A 165 7.22 5.72 -14.46
C THR A 165 8.05 4.61 -13.84
N CYS A 166 7.65 3.36 -14.08
CA CYS A 166 8.44 2.19 -13.77
C CYS A 166 9.53 1.97 -14.82
N PHE A 167 10.75 1.79 -14.33
CA PHE A 167 11.94 1.43 -15.08
C PHE A 167 12.25 -0.04 -14.83
N CYS A 168 12.70 -0.74 -15.87
CA CYS A 168 13.19 -2.12 -15.76
C CYS A 168 14.57 -2.22 -15.10
N GLY A 169 15.34 -1.14 -15.17
CA GLY A 169 16.72 -1.06 -14.74
C GLY A 169 17.27 0.33 -15.08
N THR A 170 18.54 0.59 -14.78
CA THR A 170 19.15 1.88 -15.10
C THR A 170 19.07 2.12 -16.61
N CYS A 171 18.40 3.21 -17.01
CA CYS A 171 18.23 3.59 -18.42
C CYS A 171 17.42 2.60 -19.27
N SER A 172 16.58 1.79 -18.65
CA SER A 172 15.69 0.87 -19.36
C SER A 172 14.25 0.99 -18.89
N ILE A 173 13.32 1.06 -19.85
CA ILE A 173 11.89 1.18 -19.61
C ILE A 173 11.14 0.01 -20.27
N PRO A 174 9.97 -0.39 -19.76
CA PRO A 174 9.12 -1.37 -20.42
C PRO A 174 8.64 -0.83 -21.78
N GLY A 175 8.87 -1.61 -22.83
CA GLY A 175 8.31 -1.36 -24.17
C GLY A 175 6.87 -1.87 -24.30
N ARG A 176 6.29 -1.75 -25.50
CA ARG A 176 4.90 -2.19 -25.78
C ARG A 176 4.65 -3.68 -25.57
N ASP A 177 5.68 -4.51 -25.75
CA ASP A 177 5.58 -5.98 -25.64
C ASP A 177 6.01 -6.48 -24.25
N ASN A 178 6.00 -5.62 -23.22
CA ASN A 178 6.59 -5.88 -21.90
C ASN A 178 8.08 -6.28 -21.93
N GLN A 179 8.76 -6.07 -23.06
CA GLN A 179 10.20 -6.24 -23.15
C GLN A 179 10.89 -4.95 -22.76
N CYS A 180 11.88 -5.06 -21.88
CA CYS A 180 12.68 -3.94 -21.42
C CYS A 180 13.59 -3.45 -22.56
N GLY A 181 13.44 -2.17 -22.93
CA GLY A 181 14.20 -1.51 -23.97
C GLY A 181 15.03 -0.36 -23.42
N SER A 182 15.87 0.23 -24.28
CA SER A 182 16.62 1.45 -23.93
C SER A 182 15.68 2.64 -23.74
N LEU A 183 15.90 3.43 -22.70
CA LEU A 183 15.21 4.71 -22.48
C LEU A 183 15.47 5.71 -23.62
N CYS A 184 16.73 5.77 -24.08
CA CYS A 184 17.19 6.74 -25.07
C CYS A 184 17.43 6.05 -26.42
N SER A 185 17.26 6.78 -27.53
CA SER A 185 17.57 6.28 -28.88
C SER A 185 19.01 5.78 -29.00
N ASN A 186 19.95 6.49 -28.36
CA ASN A 186 21.29 5.99 -28.11
C ASN A 186 21.45 5.66 -26.61
N PRO A 187 21.62 4.37 -26.24
CA PRO A 187 21.78 3.95 -24.85
C PRO A 187 22.94 4.65 -24.13
N ALA A 188 24.02 4.99 -24.84
CA ALA A 188 25.22 5.63 -24.26
C ALA A 188 24.98 7.07 -23.80
N GLN A 189 23.89 7.71 -24.24
CA GLN A 189 23.54 9.08 -23.86
C GLN A 189 22.66 9.15 -22.61
N CYS A 190 22.25 8.02 -22.05
CA CYS A 190 21.44 8.05 -20.84
C CYS A 190 22.30 8.40 -19.62
N GLN A 191 21.82 9.35 -18.82
CA GLN A 191 22.42 9.71 -17.54
C GLN A 191 21.41 9.49 -16.41
N TYR A 192 21.86 8.90 -15.31
CA TYR A 192 21.07 8.71 -14.09
C TYR A 192 21.66 9.54 -12.96
N SER A 193 20.80 10.34 -12.30
CA SER A 193 21.13 11.10 -11.10
C SER A 193 20.51 10.43 -9.87
N ALA A 194 21.34 9.76 -9.07
CA ALA A 194 20.89 9.06 -7.86
C ALA A 194 20.39 10.02 -6.78
N SER A 195 20.96 11.23 -6.68
CA SER A 195 20.55 12.22 -5.67
C SER A 195 19.15 12.77 -5.91
N GLY A 196 18.69 12.80 -7.16
CA GLY A 196 17.37 13.28 -7.54
C GLY A 196 16.41 12.20 -8.04
N ASN A 197 16.84 10.94 -8.08
CA ASN A 197 16.12 9.82 -8.68
C ASN A 197 15.48 10.18 -10.05
N PHE A 198 16.33 10.62 -10.99
CA PHE A 198 15.87 10.95 -12.34
C PHE A 198 16.88 10.57 -13.43
N HIS A 199 16.34 10.38 -14.63
CA HIS A 199 17.07 10.10 -15.84
C HIS A 199 16.95 11.24 -16.86
N THR A 200 17.98 11.42 -17.67
CA THR A 200 17.98 12.27 -18.86
C THR A 200 18.58 11.51 -20.04
N CYS A 201 18.23 11.93 -21.25
CA CYS A 201 18.96 11.54 -22.46
C CYS A 201 19.78 12.74 -22.93
N GLY A 202 21.03 12.51 -23.32
CA GLY A 202 21.82 13.51 -24.03
C GLY A 202 21.11 13.94 -25.31
N PHE A 203 20.87 15.24 -25.44
CA PHE A 203 20.33 15.88 -26.65
C PHE A 203 21.44 16.16 -27.65
#